data_AF-A0A654U1R9-F1
#
_entry.id   AF-A0A654U1R9-F1
#
_cell.length_a   1.000
_cell.length_b   1.000
_cell.length_c   1.000
_cell.angle_alpha   90.00
_cell.angle_beta   90.00
_cell.angle_gamma   90.00
#
_symmetry.space_group_name_H-M   'P 1'
#
loop_
_entity.id
_entity.type
_entity.pdbx_description
1 polymer ?
#
loop_
_entity_poly.entity_id
_entity_poly.type
_entity_poly.pdbx_seq_one_letter_code
_entity_poly.pdbx_strand_id
1 'polypeptide(L)'
;MLAAQGIVTEVGGAASHAAVVSRELGRVAVVGCGPGVAAALAGKEITVDGYEGEVRQGVLALSAWSESDTPELRELADIAQRISS
;
A
#
# COMPACT_ATOMS: atom_id res chain seq x y z
N MET A 1 -2.05 5.47 16.07
CA MET A 1 -2.26 5.09 14.65
C MET A 1 -2.62 6.28 13.76
N LEU A 2 -3.46 7.22 14.21
CA LEU A 2 -3.97 8.33 13.39
C LEU A 2 -2.93 9.16 12.61
N ALA A 3 -1.73 9.39 13.17
CA ALA A 3 -0.68 10.17 12.52
C ALA A 3 0.24 9.35 11.58
N ALA A 4 0.07 8.03 11.51
CA ALA A 4 0.94 7.17 10.71
C ALA A 4 0.45 7.07 9.25
N GLN A 5 1.40 6.98 8.31
CA GLN A 5 1.11 6.74 6.89
C GLN A 5 0.88 5.24 6.59
N GLY A 6 1.51 4.36 7.38
CA GLY A 6 1.31 2.92 7.35
C GLY A 6 1.68 2.29 8.70
N ILE A 7 1.25 1.06 8.93
CA ILE A 7 1.46 0.32 10.18
C ILE A 7 2.19 -1.00 9.88
N VAL A 8 3.25 -1.28 10.65
CA VAL A 8 3.94 -2.58 10.63
C VAL A 8 4.00 -3.10 12.06
N THR A 9 3.54 -4.33 12.30
CA THR A 9 3.61 -4.95 13.64
C THR A 9 4.31 -6.31 13.61
N GLU A 10 5.08 -6.59 14.66
CA GLU A 10 5.75 -7.89 14.82
C GLU A 10 4.76 -9.03 15.11
N VAL A 11 3.67 -8.70 15.82
CA VAL A 11 2.66 -9.64 16.28
C VAL A 11 1.26 -9.25 15.81
N GLY A 12 0.37 -10.23 15.76
CA GLY A 12 -1.03 -10.06 15.39
C GLY A 12 -1.35 -10.63 14.01
N GLY A 13 -2.58 -11.14 13.85
CA GLY A 13 -3.09 -11.61 12.55
C GLY A 13 -4.03 -10.61 11.89
N ALA A 14 -4.66 -11.02 10.80
CA ALA A 14 -5.57 -10.20 10.00
C ALA A 14 -6.80 -9.67 10.75
N ALA A 15 -7.14 -10.23 11.92
CA ALA A 15 -8.22 -9.78 12.80
C ALA A 15 -7.72 -9.05 14.08
N SER A 16 -6.42 -8.76 14.17
CA SER A 16 -5.85 -8.04 15.32
C SER A 16 -6.33 -6.59 15.39
N HIS A 17 -6.15 -5.95 16.55
CA HIS A 17 -6.45 -4.53 16.74
C HIS A 17 -5.77 -3.64 15.69
N ALA A 18 -4.48 -3.91 15.41
CA ALA A 18 -3.75 -3.17 14.40
C ALA A 18 -4.36 -3.34 13.00
N ALA A 19 -4.72 -4.56 12.60
CA ALA A 19 -5.32 -4.80 11.28
C ALA A 19 -6.71 -4.17 11.13
N VAL A 20 -7.58 -4.36 12.13
CA VAL A 20 -8.97 -3.85 12.08
C VAL A 20 -8.99 -2.33 12.10
N VAL A 21 -8.29 -1.70 13.05
CA VAL A 21 -8.30 -0.23 13.17
C VAL A 21 -7.63 0.43 11.97
N SER A 22 -6.60 -0.19 11.38
CA SER A 22 -5.97 0.38 10.17
C SER A 22 -6.93 0.45 8.98
N ARG A 23 -7.76 -0.59 8.78
CA ARG A 23 -8.79 -0.60 7.72
C ARG A 23 -9.82 0.50 7.93
N GLU A 24 -10.30 0.68 9.15
CA GLU A 24 -11.27 1.75 9.49
C GLU A 24 -10.68 3.15 9.30
N LEU A 25 -9.36 3.30 9.48
CA LEU A 25 -8.65 4.57 9.26
C LEU A 25 -8.19 4.77 7.80
N GLY A 26 -8.46 3.82 6.90
CA GLY A 26 -7.95 3.87 5.52
C GLY A 26 -6.42 3.86 5.43
N ARG A 27 -5.74 3.22 6.39
CA ARG A 27 -4.28 3.12 6.44
C ARG A 27 -3.83 1.72 6.07
N VAL A 28 -2.73 1.65 5.32
CA VAL A 28 -2.10 0.36 4.99
C VAL A 28 -1.46 -0.26 6.23
N ALA A 29 -1.57 -1.58 6.37
CA ALA A 29 -0.97 -2.30 7.47
C ALA A 29 -0.46 -3.68 7.07
N VAL A 30 0.72 -4.05 7.57
CA VAL A 30 1.25 -5.42 7.55
C VAL A 30 1.48 -5.84 9.00
N VAL A 31 0.86 -6.96 9.40
CA VAL A 31 0.85 -7.41 10.80
C VAL A 31 1.43 -8.80 10.92
N GLY A 32 2.06 -9.09 12.05
CA GLY A 32 2.64 -10.42 12.30
C GLY A 32 3.95 -10.65 11.55
N CYS A 33 4.75 -9.60 11.33
CA CYS A 33 6.02 -9.68 10.59
C CYS A 33 7.13 -10.47 11.30
N GLY A 34 6.89 -10.91 12.54
CA GLY A 34 7.86 -11.63 13.35
C GLY A 34 8.72 -10.70 14.23
N PRO A 35 9.41 -11.30 15.21
CA PRO A 35 10.17 -10.55 16.22
C PRO A 35 11.38 -9.84 15.61
N GLY A 36 11.68 -8.64 16.12
CA GLY A 36 12.86 -7.85 15.74
C GLY A 36 12.67 -6.97 14.50
N VAL A 37 11.55 -7.11 13.76
CA VAL A 37 11.24 -6.26 12.62
C VAL A 37 11.12 -4.80 13.02
N ALA A 38 10.48 -4.47 14.14
CA ALA A 38 10.31 -3.08 14.56
C ALA A 38 11.67 -2.40 14.80
N ALA A 39 12.59 -3.11 15.46
CA ALA A 39 13.95 -2.62 15.68
C ALA A 39 14.73 -2.52 14.36
N ALA A 40 14.59 -3.49 13.46
CA ALA A 40 15.29 -3.50 12.18
C ALA A 40 14.87 -2.36 11.24
N LEU A 41 13.62 -1.89 11.36
CA LEU A 41 13.05 -0.82 10.54
C LEU A 41 13.12 0.57 11.19
N ALA A 42 13.43 0.65 12.49
CA ALA A 42 13.46 1.90 13.23
C ALA A 42 14.37 2.95 12.54
N GLY A 43 13.81 4.14 12.29
CA GLY A 43 14.53 5.26 11.66
C GLY A 43 14.77 5.13 10.15
N LYS A 44 14.28 4.05 9.51
CA LYS A 44 14.40 3.86 8.06
C LYS A 44 13.14 4.31 7.34
N GLU A 45 13.32 4.83 6.14
CA GLU A 45 12.21 4.97 5.19
C GLU A 45 11.88 3.60 4.60
N ILE A 46 10.59 3.30 4.57
CA ILE A 46 10.04 2.02 4.10
C ILE A 46 8.81 2.26 3.26
N THR A 47 8.53 1.31 2.38
CA THR A 47 7.27 1.19 1.67
C THR A 47 6.51 0.01 2.24
N VAL A 48 5.23 0.21 2.54
CA VAL A 48 4.35 -0.80 3.12
C VAL A 48 3.29 -1.16 2.09
N ASP A 49 3.28 -2.41 1.64
CA ASP A 49 2.26 -2.97 0.77
C ASP A 49 1.29 -3.82 1.61
N GLY A 50 0.12 -3.24 1.91
CA GLY A 50 -0.92 -3.93 2.69
C GLY A 50 -1.70 -4.98 1.90
N TYR A 51 -1.55 -5.06 0.58
CA TYR A 51 -2.22 -6.04 -0.27
C TYR A 51 -1.40 -7.33 -0.38
N GLU A 52 -0.13 -7.21 -0.77
CA GLU A 52 0.81 -8.35 -0.83
C GLU A 52 1.35 -8.74 0.57
N GLY A 53 1.19 -7.87 1.57
CA GLY A 53 1.70 -8.11 2.92
C GLY A 53 3.20 -7.89 3.04
N GLU A 54 3.77 -7.01 2.22
CA GLU A 54 5.22 -6.80 2.13
C GLU A 54 5.67 -5.48 2.75
N VAL A 55 6.90 -5.48 3.28
CA VAL A 55 7.58 -4.26 3.73
C VAL A 55 8.93 -4.17 3.01
N ARG A 56 9.11 -3.10 2.23
CA ARG A 56 10.28 -2.88 1.38
C ARG A 56 11.07 -1.67 1.88
N GLN A 57 12.40 -1.69 1.71
CA GLN A 57 13.24 -0.56 2.06
C GLN A 57 13.11 0.57 1.03
N GLY A 58 13.13 1.82 1.50
CA GLY A 58 13.05 3.00 0.67
C GLY A 58 11.62 3.42 0.35
N VAL A 59 11.49 4.59 -0.28
CA VAL A 59 10.22 5.14 -0.74
C VAL A 59 10.02 4.73 -2.19
N LEU A 60 9.07 3.82 -2.43
CA LEU A 60 8.67 3.46 -3.78
C LEU A 60 7.92 4.66 -4.38
N ALA A 61 8.40 5.16 -5.50
CA ALA A 61 7.69 6.21 -6.22
C ALA A 61 6.36 5.66 -6.72
N LEU A 62 5.26 6.32 -6.35
CA LEU A 62 3.97 6.05 -6.95
C LEU A 62 4.04 6.44 -8.43
N SER A 63 3.98 5.45 -9.33
CA SER A 63 3.71 5.72 -10.74
C SER A 63 2.21 5.82 -10.94
N ALA A 64 1.74 6.96 -11.45
CA ALA A 64 0.38 7.03 -11.98
C ALA A 64 0.27 6.05 -13.15
N TRP A 65 -0.78 5.24 -13.15
CA TRP A 65 -1.13 4.42 -14.31
C TRP A 65 -1.32 5.33 -15.51
N SER A 66 -0.69 4.97 -16.62
CA SER A 66 -0.86 5.64 -17.90
C SER A 66 -1.92 4.92 -18.71
N GLU A 67 -2.74 5.68 -19.43
CA GLU A 67 -3.63 5.14 -20.46
C GLU A 67 -2.86 4.34 -21.52
N SER A 68 -1.54 4.55 -21.64
CA SER A 68 -0.67 3.82 -22.56
C SER A 68 -0.13 2.49 -22.03
N ASP A 69 -0.28 2.19 -20.73
CA ASP A 69 0.34 1.04 -20.05
C ASP A 69 -0.10 -0.31 -20.64
N THR A 70 -1.36 -0.42 -21.06
CA THR A 70 -1.88 -1.63 -21.72
C THR A 70 -2.68 -1.29 -22.98
N PRO A 71 -2.82 -2.23 -23.94
CA PRO A 71 -3.66 -2.03 -25.13
C PRO A 71 -5.12 -1.73 -24.79
N GLU A 72 -5.67 -2.39 -23.76
CA GLU A 72 -7.07 -2.24 -23.35
C GLU A 72 -7.33 -0.85 -22.76
N LEU A 73 -6.38 -0.31 -21.99
CA LEU A 73 -6.46 1.05 -21.45
C LEU A 73 -6.41 2.10 -22.56
N ARG A 74 -5.60 1.88 -23.61
CA ARG A 74 -5.57 2.76 -24.78
C ARG A 74 -6.89 2.74 -25.53
N GLU A 75 -7.45 1.57 -25.75
CA GLU A 75 -8.75 1.43 -26.42
C GLU A 75 -9.85 2.14 -25.63
N LEU A 76 -9.84 2.01 -24.29
CA LEU A 76 -10.78 2.71 -23.43
C LEU A 76 -10.63 4.24 -23.51
N ALA A 77 -9.40 4.75 -23.51
CA ALA A 77 -9.12 6.18 -23.65
C ALA A 77 -9.60 6.73 -25.01
N ASP A 78 -9.37 5.99 -26.10
CA ASP A 78 -9.84 6.34 -27.44
C ASP A 78 -11.37 6.40 -27.51
N ILE A 79 -12.06 5.43 -26.87
CA ILE A 79 -13.52 5.42 -26.78
C ILE A 79 -14.01 6.65 -25.99
N ALA A 80 -13.41 6.95 -24.84
CA ALA A 80 -13.80 8.08 -24.01
C ALA A 80 -13.65 9.41 -24.74
N GLN A 81 -12.57 9.59 -25.52
CA GLN A 81 -12.34 10.79 -26.32
C GLN A 81 -13.40 10.95 -27.42
N ARG A 82 -13.78 9.87 -28.11
CA ARG A 82 -14.80 9.87 -29.17
C ARG A 82 -16.21 10.21 -28.67
N ILE A 83 -16.55 9.84 -27.43
CA ILE A 83 -17.86 10.11 -26.84
C ILE A 83 -17.94 11.54 -26.29
N SER A 84 -16.78 12.12 -25.91
CA SER A 84 -16.69 13.45 -25.32
C SER A 84 -16.66 14.60 -26.35
N SER A 85 -16.62 14.28 -27.65
CA SER A 85 -16.65 15.22 -28.79
C SER A 85 -18.03 15.29 -29.43
#